data_AF-A0AAD6GV00-F1
#
_entry.id   AF-A0AAD6GV00-F1
#
_cell.length_a   1.000
_cell.length_b   1.000
_cell.length_c   1.000
_cell.angle_alpha   90.00
_cell.angle_beta   90.00
_cell.angle_gamma   90.00
#
_symmetry.space_group_name_H-M   'P 1'
#
loop_
_entity.id
_entity.type
_entity.pdbx_description
1 polymer ?
#
loop_
_entity_poly.entity_id
_entity_poly.type
_entity_poly.pdbx_seq_one_letter_code
_entity_poly.pdbx_strand_id
1 'polypeptide(L)'
;MAQALVHLTHGKREYLNKVASLNGRVFDTDPVVTYMLLDMSQEERLTYLPTYWSTLVRSALMNDALITEADGWKAASVIIPRGKPSITFGPYCMRVSCVFYGESVSLVSRWRLWSEVSGMTDNAKRKGLHGQKEYYYIFSIGTEHEHRGKGLARQIIQYHQKIARAENLPIWLEATSPSSRHLYLSVGFQEVEEIVLGKGQVNEDATVQSGGVGVPLLGNGVVARVIGMWRLEQVKR
;
A
#
# COMPACT_ATOMS: atom_id res chain seq x y z
N MET A 1 23.12 -15.01 -8.78
CA MET A 1 24.11 -13.98 -8.38
C MET A 1 23.67 -13.37 -7.07
N ALA A 2 24.56 -13.23 -6.08
CA ALA A 2 24.22 -12.58 -4.82
C ALA A 2 23.93 -11.09 -5.09
N GLN A 3 22.73 -10.63 -4.77
CA GLN A 3 22.37 -9.23 -4.91
C GLN A 3 23.13 -8.42 -3.85
N ALA A 4 23.78 -7.33 -4.26
CA ALA A 4 24.50 -6.46 -3.33
C ALA A 4 23.53 -5.93 -2.26
N LEU A 5 23.98 -5.99 -1.00
CA LEU A 5 23.21 -5.48 0.13
C LEU A 5 23.07 -3.96 -0.03
N VAL A 6 21.84 -3.49 -0.14
CA VAL A 6 21.52 -2.07 -0.25
C VAL A 6 21.52 -1.47 1.15
N HIS A 7 22.10 -0.28 1.28
CA HIS A 7 22.02 0.49 2.50
C HIS A 7 20.57 0.94 2.72
N LEU A 8 19.98 0.48 3.83
CA LEU A 8 18.65 0.88 4.28
C LEU A 8 18.80 1.88 5.42
N THR A 9 18.07 2.98 5.36
CA THR A 9 17.94 3.91 6.49
C THR A 9 16.48 4.03 6.91
N HIS A 10 16.26 4.43 8.15
CA HIS A 10 14.94 4.49 8.76
C HIS A 10 14.69 5.87 9.37
N GLY A 11 13.45 6.34 9.27
CA GLY A 11 13.04 7.62 9.82
C GLY A 11 11.54 7.70 10.07
N LYS A 12 11.13 8.81 10.68
CA LYS A 12 9.72 9.13 10.95
C LYS A 12 9.35 10.46 10.30
N ARG A 13 9.05 11.50 11.08
CA ARG A 13 8.52 12.77 10.58
C ARG A 13 9.50 13.49 9.66
N GLU A 14 10.78 13.38 9.96
CA GLU A 14 11.89 13.92 9.16
C GLU A 14 11.97 13.31 7.74
N TYR A 15 11.34 12.15 7.52
CA TYR A 15 11.31 11.45 6.22
C TYR A 15 10.03 11.73 5.42
N LEU A 16 9.04 12.42 6.01
CA LEU A 16 7.71 12.63 5.44
C LEU A 16 7.75 13.25 4.03
N ASN A 17 8.44 14.39 3.88
CA ASN A 17 8.45 15.11 2.60
C ASN A 17 9.14 14.29 1.50
N LYS A 18 10.20 13.56 1.85
CA LYS A 18 10.97 12.75 0.91
C LYS A 18 10.17 11.54 0.44
N VAL A 19 9.53 10.80 1.36
CA VAL A 19 8.70 9.65 0.99
C VAL A 19 7.44 10.07 0.23
N ALA A 20 6.83 11.21 0.58
CA ALA A 20 5.66 11.71 -0.13
C ALA A 20 6.00 12.11 -1.58
N SER A 21 7.14 12.78 -1.77
CA SER A 21 7.64 13.12 -3.11
C SER A 21 7.96 11.88 -3.95
N LEU A 22 8.64 10.89 -3.36
CA LEU A 22 8.93 9.62 -4.02
C LEU A 22 7.65 8.87 -4.38
N ASN A 23 6.72 8.69 -3.43
CA ASN A 23 5.46 8.01 -3.70
C ASN A 23 4.65 8.73 -4.79
N GLY A 24 4.71 10.06 -4.86
CA GLY A 24 4.04 10.81 -5.93
C GLY A 24 4.52 10.43 -7.33
N ARG A 25 5.83 10.14 -7.49
CA ARG A 25 6.37 9.65 -8.77
C ARG A 25 6.15 8.16 -8.98
N VAL A 26 6.28 7.35 -7.93
CA VAL A 26 6.17 5.89 -8.05
C VAL A 26 4.75 5.43 -8.37
N PHE A 27 3.75 6.12 -7.83
CA PHE A 27 2.32 5.78 -7.97
C PHE A 27 1.59 6.69 -8.98
N ASP A 28 2.32 7.39 -9.85
CA ASP A 28 1.79 8.29 -10.89
C ASP A 28 0.80 7.59 -11.86
N THR A 29 1.05 6.31 -12.10
CA THR A 29 0.35 5.43 -13.03
C THR A 29 -0.41 4.32 -12.30
N ASP A 30 -0.55 4.41 -10.97
CA ASP A 30 -1.25 3.41 -10.18
C ASP A 30 -2.77 3.51 -10.41
N PRO A 31 -3.45 2.41 -10.79
CA PRO A 31 -4.86 2.45 -11.16
C PRO A 31 -5.76 2.68 -9.94
N VAL A 32 -5.37 2.22 -8.76
CA VAL A 32 -6.12 2.45 -7.51
C VAL A 32 -6.01 3.91 -7.11
N VAL A 33 -4.81 4.51 -7.14
CA VAL A 33 -4.64 5.94 -6.87
C VAL A 33 -5.39 6.80 -7.91
N THR A 34 -5.37 6.37 -9.17
CA THR A 34 -6.14 7.04 -10.25
C THR A 34 -7.63 7.01 -9.95
N TYR A 35 -8.19 5.86 -9.55
CA TYR A 35 -9.59 5.75 -9.15
C TYR A 35 -9.96 6.60 -7.93
N MET A 36 -9.09 6.67 -6.91
CA MET A 36 -9.33 7.50 -5.73
C MET A 36 -9.44 8.98 -6.06
N LEU A 37 -8.67 9.43 -7.06
CA LEU A 37 -8.58 10.82 -7.50
C LEU A 37 -9.23 11.03 -8.87
N LEU A 38 -10.21 10.20 -9.23
CA LEU A 38 -10.82 10.18 -10.56
C LEU A 38 -11.49 11.51 -10.97
N ASP A 39 -11.82 12.34 -9.99
CA ASP A 39 -12.47 13.64 -10.22
C ASP A 39 -11.45 14.74 -10.61
N MET A 40 -10.16 14.42 -10.66
CA MET A 40 -9.09 15.29 -11.14
C MET A 40 -8.69 14.89 -12.57
N SER A 41 -8.38 15.87 -13.41
CA SER A 41 -7.66 15.57 -14.67
C SER A 41 -6.31 14.92 -14.37
N GLN A 42 -5.71 14.26 -15.37
CA GLN A 42 -4.40 13.63 -15.20
C GLN A 42 -3.33 14.63 -14.74
N GLU A 43 -3.30 15.83 -15.30
CA GLU A 43 -2.33 16.86 -14.95
C GLU A 43 -2.51 17.37 -13.51
N GLU A 44 -3.75 17.65 -13.11
CA GLU A 44 -4.09 18.05 -11.74
C GLU A 44 -3.73 16.95 -10.75
N ARG A 45 -4.07 15.69 -11.07
CA ARG A 45 -3.76 14.53 -10.23
C ARG A 45 -2.26 14.41 -10.01
N LEU A 46 -1.44 14.42 -11.08
CA LEU A 46 0.01 14.30 -10.98
C LEU A 46 0.63 15.41 -10.14
N THR A 47 0.15 16.64 -10.30
CA THR A 47 0.58 17.79 -9.48
C THR A 47 0.18 17.62 -8.01
N TYR A 48 -0.97 17.01 -7.76
CA TYR A 48 -1.52 16.80 -6.42
C TYR A 48 -0.90 15.62 -5.66
N LEU A 49 -0.32 14.64 -6.35
CA LEU A 49 0.17 13.39 -5.74
C LEU A 49 1.12 13.58 -4.54
N PRO A 50 2.10 14.50 -4.54
CA PRO A 50 2.93 14.73 -3.36
C PRO A 50 2.12 15.18 -2.13
N THR A 51 1.10 16.02 -2.32
CA THR A 51 0.19 16.47 -1.27
C THR A 51 -0.70 15.33 -0.78
N TYR A 52 -1.24 14.54 -1.70
CA TYR A 52 -2.01 13.34 -1.41
C TYR A 52 -1.22 12.37 -0.52
N TRP A 53 0.01 12.03 -0.92
CA TRP A 53 0.87 11.13 -0.17
C TRP A 53 1.36 11.74 1.15
N SER A 54 1.64 13.04 1.20
CA SER A 54 2.01 13.71 2.46
C SER A 54 0.90 13.59 3.51
N THR A 55 -0.36 13.76 3.09
CA THR A 55 -1.53 13.62 3.98
C THR A 55 -1.67 12.19 4.50
N LEU A 56 -1.60 11.21 3.60
CA LEU A 56 -1.73 9.79 3.96
C LEU A 56 -0.58 9.30 4.86
N VAL A 57 0.66 9.64 4.52
CA VAL A 57 1.82 9.26 5.33
C VAL A 57 1.85 10.00 6.66
N ARG A 58 1.38 11.25 6.72
CA ARG A 58 1.23 11.94 8.01
C ARG A 58 0.26 11.19 8.93
N SER A 59 -0.85 10.68 8.40
CA SER A 59 -1.75 9.79 9.13
C SER A 59 -1.02 8.51 9.59
N ALA A 60 -0.23 7.88 8.70
CA ALA A 60 0.67 6.74 9.00
C ALA A 60 1.55 7.01 10.21
N LEU A 61 2.23 8.14 10.22
CA LEU A 61 3.12 8.55 11.30
C LEU A 61 2.39 8.82 12.63
N MET A 62 1.12 9.22 12.61
CA MET A 62 0.31 9.33 13.85
C MET A 62 0.00 7.96 14.47
N ASN A 63 0.10 6.88 13.68
CA ASN A 63 0.02 5.50 14.15
C ASN A 63 1.41 4.86 14.23
N ASP A 64 2.43 5.65 14.57
CA ASP A 64 3.81 5.21 14.79
C ASP A 64 4.47 4.53 13.58
N ALA A 65 4.02 4.82 12.36
CA ALA A 65 4.64 4.26 11.18
C ALA A 65 6.16 4.53 11.12
N LEU A 66 6.88 3.54 10.59
CA LEU A 66 8.29 3.62 10.26
C LEU A 66 8.43 3.79 8.76
N ILE A 67 9.26 4.75 8.34
CA ILE A 67 9.64 4.92 6.94
C ILE A 67 11.02 4.29 6.76
N THR A 68 11.15 3.40 5.78
CA THR A 68 12.43 2.80 5.39
C THR A 68 12.74 3.23 3.97
N GLU A 69 13.90 3.83 3.73
CA GLU A 69 14.39 4.15 2.38
C GLU A 69 15.57 3.27 2.00
N ALA A 70 15.77 3.10 0.70
CA ALA A 70 16.85 2.32 0.12
C ALA A 70 17.56 3.10 -0.99
N ASP A 71 18.90 3.01 -0.97
CA ASP A 71 19.80 3.46 -2.04
C ASP A 71 19.65 4.96 -2.38
N GLY A 72 19.42 5.80 -1.37
CA GLY A 72 19.31 7.25 -1.53
C GLY A 72 17.98 7.67 -2.12
N TRP A 73 16.88 7.19 -1.52
CA TRP A 73 15.50 7.50 -1.92
C TRP A 73 15.08 6.97 -3.30
N LYS A 74 15.74 5.92 -3.79
CA LYS A 74 15.32 5.23 -5.02
C LYS A 74 14.18 4.24 -4.79
N ALA A 75 14.03 3.77 -3.56
CA ALA A 75 12.87 3.03 -3.09
C ALA A 75 12.58 3.37 -1.64
N ALA A 76 11.32 3.25 -1.23
CA ALA A 76 10.95 3.39 0.17
C ALA A 76 9.69 2.58 0.49
N SER A 77 9.49 2.33 1.78
CA SER A 77 8.22 1.84 2.33
C SER A 77 7.78 2.65 3.53
N VAL A 78 6.47 2.65 3.76
CA VAL A 78 5.82 3.13 4.99
C VAL A 78 5.16 1.93 5.64
N ILE A 79 5.60 1.54 6.83
CA ILE A 79 5.07 0.40 7.57
C ILE A 79 4.46 0.86 8.90
N ILE A 80 3.23 0.48 9.16
CA ILE A 80 2.55 0.70 10.44
C ILE A 80 2.86 -0.50 11.34
N PRO A 81 3.34 -0.28 12.57
CA PRO A 81 3.68 -1.35 13.49
C PRO A 81 2.44 -2.08 14.02
N ARG A 82 2.66 -3.27 14.58
CA ARG A 82 1.62 -4.07 15.24
C ARG A 82 0.85 -3.32 16.32
N GLY A 83 -0.39 -3.75 16.56
CA GLY A 83 -1.28 -3.21 17.59
C GLY A 83 -1.77 -1.79 17.34
N LYS A 84 -1.40 -1.22 16.19
CA LYS A 84 -1.96 0.02 15.68
C LYS A 84 -3.07 -0.29 14.69
N PRO A 85 -4.14 0.51 14.65
CA PRO A 85 -5.16 0.33 13.64
C PRO A 85 -4.50 0.45 12.26
N SER A 86 -4.80 -0.50 11.36
CA SER A 86 -4.52 -0.28 9.95
C SER A 86 -5.26 0.97 9.58
N ILE A 87 -4.52 2.03 9.25
CA ILE A 87 -5.08 3.36 9.01
C ILE A 87 -6.18 3.38 7.97
N THR A 88 -6.18 2.32 7.16
CA THR A 88 -6.90 2.13 5.92
C THR A 88 -8.05 3.13 5.84
N PHE A 89 -9.14 3.10 6.60
CA PHE A 89 -10.15 4.18 6.48
C PHE A 89 -11.00 4.44 7.75
N GLY A 90 -10.39 4.41 8.94
CA GLY A 90 -11.10 4.68 10.19
C GLY A 90 -11.50 6.16 10.37
N PRO A 91 -12.39 6.50 11.33
CA PRO A 91 -12.81 7.88 11.62
C PRO A 91 -11.65 8.82 11.96
N TYR A 92 -10.49 8.27 12.35
CA TYR A 92 -9.26 9.02 12.57
C TYR A 92 -8.59 9.49 11.28
N CYS A 93 -8.55 8.63 10.26
CA CYS A 93 -8.13 9.03 8.91
C CYS A 93 -9.09 10.11 8.42
N MET A 94 -10.40 10.03 8.67
CA MET A 94 -11.36 11.10 8.36
C MET A 94 -11.06 12.42 9.07
N ARG A 95 -10.67 12.44 10.35
CA ARG A 95 -10.29 13.70 11.03
C ARG A 95 -9.07 14.36 10.39
N VAL A 96 -8.08 13.58 9.99
CA VAL A 96 -6.87 14.06 9.31
C VAL A 96 -7.21 14.47 7.87
N SER A 97 -7.88 13.59 7.13
CA SER A 97 -8.35 13.75 5.76
C SER A 97 -9.27 14.95 5.59
N CYS A 98 -10.29 15.13 6.44
CA CYS A 98 -11.19 16.30 6.37
C CYS A 98 -10.48 17.61 6.75
N VAL A 99 -9.47 17.56 7.63
CA VAL A 99 -8.67 18.76 7.98
C VAL A 99 -7.65 19.11 6.89
N PHE A 100 -7.11 18.14 6.15
CA PHE A 100 -6.02 18.36 5.18
C PHE A 100 -6.43 18.32 3.71
N TYR A 101 -7.54 17.66 3.33
CA TYR A 101 -7.97 17.58 1.94
C TYR A 101 -8.65 18.87 1.42
N GLY A 102 -8.98 19.82 2.29
CA GLY A 102 -9.58 21.10 1.91
C GLY A 102 -10.76 20.94 0.94
N GLU A 103 -10.92 21.90 0.03
CA GLU A 103 -11.86 21.83 -1.10
C GLU A 103 -11.33 21.03 -2.30
N SER A 104 -10.04 20.69 -2.30
CA SER A 104 -9.34 20.12 -3.47
C SER A 104 -9.71 18.67 -3.78
N VAL A 105 -10.31 17.94 -2.85
CA VAL A 105 -10.80 16.57 -3.06
C VAL A 105 -12.32 16.57 -2.93
N SER A 106 -13.01 16.06 -3.96
CA SER A 106 -14.46 16.06 -4.00
C SER A 106 -15.08 15.24 -2.85
N LEU A 107 -16.36 15.49 -2.54
CA LEU A 107 -17.13 14.64 -1.62
C LEU A 107 -17.26 13.20 -2.13
N VAL A 108 -17.23 12.97 -3.45
CA VAL A 108 -17.33 11.65 -4.08
C VAL A 108 -16.02 10.87 -3.91
N SER A 109 -14.85 11.48 -4.14
CA SER A 109 -13.55 10.90 -3.82
C SER A 109 -13.42 10.54 -2.34
N ARG A 110 -13.91 11.41 -1.44
CA ARG A 110 -13.96 11.12 0.00
C ARG A 110 -14.86 9.92 0.32
N TRP A 111 -15.99 9.78 -0.38
CA TRP A 111 -16.90 8.64 -0.22
C TRP A 111 -16.32 7.34 -0.78
N ARG A 112 -15.64 7.36 -1.93
CA ARG A 112 -14.93 6.19 -2.52
C ARG A 112 -13.85 5.66 -1.58
N LEU A 113 -13.05 6.56 -1.01
CA LEU A 113 -12.05 6.22 0.01
C LEU A 113 -12.71 5.57 1.24
N TRP A 114 -13.82 6.13 1.73
CA TRP A 114 -14.45 5.69 2.98
C TRP A 114 -15.27 4.39 2.87
N SER A 115 -16.08 4.22 1.83
CA SER A 115 -17.12 3.17 1.80
C SER A 115 -16.67 1.88 1.09
N GLU A 116 -15.97 1.98 -0.04
CA GLU A 116 -15.66 0.81 -0.87
C GLU A 116 -14.41 0.07 -0.35
N VAL A 117 -13.34 0.80 -0.03
CA VAL A 117 -12.06 0.15 0.33
C VAL A 117 -12.07 -0.38 1.76
N SER A 118 -12.71 0.33 2.70
CA SER A 118 -12.68 0.00 4.12
C SER A 118 -13.37 -1.34 4.43
N GLY A 119 -14.61 -1.51 3.97
CA GLY A 119 -15.38 -2.71 4.22
C GLY A 119 -14.80 -3.95 3.53
N MET A 120 -14.31 -3.78 2.29
CA MET A 120 -13.74 -4.89 1.52
C MET A 120 -12.40 -5.35 2.11
N THR A 121 -11.53 -4.41 2.51
CA THR A 121 -10.23 -4.77 3.11
C THR A 121 -10.38 -5.36 4.52
N ASP A 122 -11.36 -4.94 5.32
CA ASP A 122 -11.60 -5.49 6.65
C ASP A 122 -12.12 -6.94 6.60
N ASN A 123 -12.99 -7.26 5.62
CA ASN A 123 -13.45 -8.63 5.42
C ASN A 123 -12.31 -9.56 4.98
N ALA A 124 -11.51 -9.10 4.01
CA ALA A 124 -10.29 -9.77 3.64
C ALA A 124 -9.46 -9.99 4.91
N LYS A 125 -9.20 -8.95 5.70
CA LYS A 125 -8.37 -9.00 6.91
C LYS A 125 -8.73 -10.10 7.86
N ARG A 126 -10.00 -10.17 8.19
CA ARG A 126 -10.56 -11.23 9.04
C ARG A 126 -10.29 -12.63 8.48
N LYS A 127 -10.49 -12.83 7.18
CA LYS A 127 -10.39 -14.13 6.50
C LYS A 127 -8.99 -14.71 6.54
N GLY A 128 -7.95 -13.92 6.23
CA GLY A 128 -6.60 -14.46 6.12
C GLY A 128 -5.72 -14.25 7.35
N LEU A 129 -6.06 -13.35 8.27
CA LEU A 129 -5.34 -13.24 9.54
C LEU A 129 -5.85 -14.30 10.52
N HIS A 130 -6.91 -15.04 10.16
CA HIS A 130 -7.47 -16.12 10.96
C HIS A 130 -7.77 -15.69 12.41
N GLY A 131 -8.25 -14.45 12.59
CA GLY A 131 -8.55 -13.86 13.90
C GLY A 131 -7.36 -13.22 14.62
N GLN A 132 -6.15 -13.27 14.05
CA GLN A 132 -4.98 -12.56 14.58
C GLN A 132 -5.18 -11.04 14.47
N LYS A 133 -5.06 -10.35 15.61
CA LYS A 133 -5.28 -8.89 15.71
C LYS A 133 -4.01 -8.07 15.55
N GLU A 134 -2.86 -8.66 15.87
CA GLU A 134 -1.55 -8.03 15.78
C GLU A 134 -0.86 -8.41 14.48
N TYR A 135 -0.52 -7.41 13.66
CA TYR A 135 0.20 -7.59 12.40
C TYR A 135 0.88 -6.28 12.01
N TYR A 136 1.99 -6.35 11.28
CA TYR A 136 2.55 -5.16 10.64
C TYR A 136 1.76 -4.85 9.38
N TYR A 137 1.66 -3.59 8.99
CA TYR A 137 0.96 -3.21 7.75
C TYR A 137 1.86 -2.35 6.87
N ILE A 138 2.28 -2.87 5.71
CA ILE A 138 2.96 -2.06 4.70
C ILE A 138 1.90 -1.25 3.97
N PHE A 139 1.81 0.02 4.35
CA PHE A 139 0.84 0.98 3.81
C PHE A 139 1.19 1.40 2.38
N SER A 140 2.48 1.58 2.10
CA SER A 140 2.96 1.84 0.75
C SER A 140 4.38 1.31 0.62
N ILE A 141 4.72 0.77 -0.54
CA ILE A 141 6.09 0.44 -0.91
C ILE A 141 6.29 0.68 -2.40
N GLY A 142 7.39 1.34 -2.75
CA GLY A 142 7.60 1.82 -4.11
C GLY A 142 9.08 1.84 -4.50
N THR A 143 9.34 1.74 -5.80
CA THR A 143 10.66 1.95 -6.40
C THR A 143 10.52 2.88 -7.60
N GLU A 144 11.35 3.91 -7.64
CA GLU A 144 11.45 4.88 -8.73
C GLU A 144 11.56 4.17 -10.07
N HIS A 145 10.86 4.67 -11.10
CA HIS A 145 10.72 3.98 -12.39
C HIS A 145 12.08 3.53 -12.98
N GLU A 146 13.06 4.43 -12.97
CA GLU A 146 14.43 4.22 -13.49
C GLU A 146 15.27 3.21 -12.67
N HIS A 147 14.76 2.77 -11.53
CA HIS A 147 15.46 1.91 -10.58
C HIS A 147 14.71 0.61 -10.27
N ARG A 148 13.60 0.35 -10.97
CA ARG A 148 12.88 -0.92 -10.93
C ARG A 148 13.76 -2.07 -11.47
N GLY A 149 13.42 -3.30 -11.09
CA GLY A 149 14.19 -4.49 -11.46
C GLY A 149 15.51 -4.69 -10.68
N LYS A 150 15.94 -3.70 -9.89
CA LYS A 150 17.18 -3.76 -9.08
C LYS A 150 16.99 -4.38 -7.69
N GLY A 151 15.81 -4.92 -7.40
CA GLY A 151 15.48 -5.59 -6.13
C GLY A 151 15.44 -4.70 -4.88
N LEU A 152 15.37 -3.38 -5.02
CA LEU A 152 15.34 -2.45 -3.88
C LEU A 152 14.13 -2.71 -2.96
N ALA A 153 12.91 -2.74 -3.52
CA ALA A 153 11.70 -3.08 -2.76
C ALA A 153 11.76 -4.48 -2.12
N ARG A 154 12.37 -5.47 -2.80
CA ARG A 154 12.58 -6.83 -2.24
C ARG A 154 13.40 -6.75 -0.94
N GLN A 155 14.50 -6.00 -0.94
CA GLN A 155 15.37 -5.87 0.23
C GLN A 155 14.68 -5.17 1.39
N ILE A 156 13.89 -4.12 1.12
CA ILE A 156 13.05 -3.45 2.13
C ILE A 156 12.06 -4.45 2.75
N ILE A 157 11.36 -5.25 1.92
CA ILE A 157 10.40 -6.26 2.42
C ILE A 157 11.13 -7.30 3.28
N GLN A 158 12.25 -7.83 2.81
CA GLN A 158 13.02 -8.85 3.53
C GLN A 158 13.53 -8.34 4.89
N TYR A 159 13.92 -7.06 4.96
CA TYR A 159 14.26 -6.40 6.22
C TYR A 159 13.08 -6.45 7.22
N HIS A 160 11.88 -6.03 6.77
CA HIS A 160 10.69 -6.05 7.64
C HIS A 160 10.21 -7.48 7.96
N GLN A 161 10.35 -8.43 7.03
CA GLN A 161 10.08 -9.85 7.28
C GLN A 161 10.97 -10.42 8.38
N LYS A 162 12.23 -9.99 8.48
CA LYS A 162 13.13 -10.40 9.56
C LYS A 162 12.63 -9.93 10.94
N ILE A 163 12.14 -8.69 11.02
CA ILE A 163 11.57 -8.12 12.25
C ILE A 163 10.29 -8.87 12.62
N ALA A 164 9.35 -8.98 11.69
CA ALA A 164 8.07 -9.65 11.93
C ALA A 164 8.25 -11.13 12.31
N ARG A 165 9.25 -11.80 11.71
CA ARG A 165 9.66 -13.17 12.07
C ARG A 165 10.15 -13.27 13.51
N ALA A 166 10.97 -12.33 13.97
CA ALA A 166 11.48 -12.33 15.34
C ALA A 166 10.35 -12.16 16.37
N GLU A 167 9.27 -11.48 16.00
CA GLU A 167 8.10 -11.27 16.85
C GLU A 167 6.98 -12.31 16.63
N ASN A 168 7.17 -13.25 15.71
CA ASN A 168 6.16 -14.24 15.29
C ASN A 168 4.84 -13.59 14.84
N LEU A 169 4.94 -12.55 14.01
CA LEU A 169 3.79 -11.78 13.51
C LEU A 169 3.76 -11.74 11.98
N PRO A 170 2.56 -11.68 11.39
CA PRO A 170 2.40 -11.46 9.97
C PRO A 170 2.63 -10.00 9.58
N ILE A 171 2.85 -9.79 8.28
CA ILE A 171 2.87 -8.49 7.64
C ILE A 171 1.74 -8.48 6.64
N TRP A 172 0.87 -7.49 6.67
CA TRP A 172 -0.21 -7.22 5.73
C TRP A 172 0.18 -6.20 4.67
N LEU A 173 -0.36 -6.33 3.45
CA LEU A 173 -0.44 -5.26 2.45
C LEU A 173 -1.48 -5.58 1.37
N GLU A 174 -1.82 -4.58 0.57
CA GLU A 174 -2.61 -4.68 -0.65
C GLU A 174 -1.72 -4.47 -1.88
N ALA A 175 -1.92 -5.29 -2.91
CA ALA A 175 -1.23 -5.13 -4.19
C ALA A 175 -2.14 -4.40 -5.18
N THR A 176 -1.66 -3.28 -5.73
CA THR A 176 -2.41 -2.40 -6.63
C THR A 176 -2.02 -2.55 -8.10
N SER A 177 -1.04 -3.41 -8.43
CA SER A 177 -0.59 -3.66 -9.80
C SER A 177 -0.12 -5.10 -9.99
N PRO A 178 -0.12 -5.64 -11.22
CA PRO A 178 0.45 -6.96 -11.52
C PRO A 178 1.93 -7.08 -11.12
N SER A 179 2.70 -5.99 -11.27
CA SER A 179 4.13 -5.94 -10.95
C SER A 179 4.39 -6.04 -9.44
N SER A 180 3.68 -5.25 -8.63
CA SER A 180 3.82 -5.31 -7.17
C SER A 180 3.39 -6.67 -6.63
N ARG A 181 2.29 -7.22 -7.16
CA ARG A 181 1.82 -8.58 -6.88
C ARG A 181 2.86 -9.66 -7.17
N HIS A 182 3.47 -9.65 -8.36
CA HIS A 182 4.55 -10.58 -8.70
C HIS A 182 5.74 -10.49 -7.73
N LEU A 183 6.14 -9.27 -7.34
CA LEU A 183 7.18 -9.08 -6.33
C LEU A 183 6.80 -9.74 -4.99
N TYR A 184 5.61 -9.45 -4.47
CA TYR A 184 5.14 -9.94 -3.18
C TYR A 184 5.14 -11.47 -3.07
N LEU A 185 4.88 -12.15 -4.18
CA LEU A 185 4.89 -13.61 -4.27
C LEU A 185 6.25 -14.21 -4.15
N SER A 186 7.15 -13.61 -4.91
CA SER A 186 8.52 -14.05 -4.98
C SER A 186 9.26 -13.87 -3.65
N VAL A 187 8.63 -13.22 -2.66
CA VAL A 187 9.12 -13.08 -1.27
C VAL A 187 8.24 -13.80 -0.24
N GLY A 188 7.32 -14.67 -0.67
CA GLY A 188 6.64 -15.65 0.20
C GLY A 188 5.32 -15.19 0.82
N PHE A 189 4.70 -14.13 0.31
CA PHE A 189 3.33 -13.77 0.70
C PHE A 189 2.28 -14.76 0.09
N GLN A 190 1.01 -14.81 0.57
CA GLN A 190 -0.10 -15.74 0.13
C GLN A 190 -1.41 -15.00 -0.31
N GLU A 191 -2.33 -15.49 -1.24
CA GLU A 191 -3.56 -14.88 -1.97
C GLU A 191 -4.95 -15.05 -1.31
N VAL A 192 -5.76 -14.03 -0.94
CA VAL A 192 -7.01 -14.17 -0.07
C VAL A 192 -8.18 -13.85 -0.89
N GLU A 193 -8.09 -12.70 -1.53
CA GLU A 193 -9.22 -12.14 -2.21
C GLU A 193 -8.74 -11.06 -3.15
N GLU A 194 -9.35 -11.08 -4.31
CA GLU A 194 -9.32 -9.97 -5.24
C GLU A 194 -10.45 -9.01 -4.85
N ILE A 195 -10.12 -7.73 -4.75
CA ILE A 195 -11.08 -6.66 -4.45
C ILE A 195 -11.23 -5.82 -5.72
N VAL A 196 -12.46 -5.58 -6.17
CA VAL A 196 -12.71 -4.76 -7.35
C VAL A 196 -13.36 -3.45 -6.92
N LEU A 197 -12.68 -2.34 -7.19
CA LEU A 197 -13.17 -0.99 -6.88
C LEU A 197 -13.96 -0.42 -8.07
N GLY A 198 -15.00 0.37 -7.80
CA GLY A 198 -15.75 1.04 -8.86
C GLY A 198 -16.42 0.11 -9.87
N LYS A 199 -16.72 -1.15 -9.49
CA LYS A 199 -17.41 -2.11 -10.35
C LYS A 199 -18.73 -1.52 -10.86
N GLY A 200 -18.93 -1.57 -12.18
CA GLY A 200 -20.08 -0.98 -12.87
C GLY A 200 -19.97 0.53 -13.16
N GLN A 201 -18.91 1.19 -12.67
CA GLN A 201 -18.69 2.64 -12.82
C GLN A 201 -17.47 2.97 -13.68
N VAL A 202 -16.42 2.15 -13.63
CA VAL A 202 -15.15 2.36 -14.33
C VAL A 202 -14.61 1.07 -14.96
N ASN A 203 -13.66 1.18 -15.89
CA ASN A 203 -12.85 0.08 -16.41
C ASN A 203 -11.57 -0.17 -15.60
N GLU A 204 -10.76 -1.14 -16.03
CA GLU A 204 -9.55 -1.59 -15.33
C GLU A 204 -8.50 -0.49 -15.12
N ASP A 205 -8.45 0.49 -16.02
CA ASP A 205 -7.56 1.65 -15.99
C ASP A 205 -8.15 2.87 -15.27
N ALA A 206 -9.27 2.67 -14.57
CA ALA A 206 -10.09 3.70 -13.93
C ALA A 206 -10.83 4.64 -14.89
N THR A 207 -10.86 4.38 -16.21
CA THR A 207 -11.68 5.20 -17.12
C THR A 207 -13.18 5.01 -16.84
N VAL A 208 -13.93 6.11 -16.80
CA VAL A 208 -15.37 6.07 -16.52
C VAL A 208 -16.11 5.32 -17.63
N GLN A 209 -16.75 4.21 -17.30
CA GLN A 209 -17.57 3.43 -18.21
C GLN A 209 -18.76 2.82 -17.46
N SER A 210 -19.97 3.17 -17.90
CA SER A 210 -21.20 2.54 -17.40
C SER A 210 -21.19 1.05 -17.71
N GLY A 211 -21.34 0.21 -16.68
CA GLY A 211 -21.21 -1.24 -16.81
C GLY A 211 -19.77 -1.75 -16.89
N GLY A 212 -18.78 -0.89 -16.67
CA GLY A 212 -17.36 -1.25 -16.67
C GLY A 212 -17.01 -2.30 -15.61
N VAL A 213 -15.94 -3.05 -15.86
CA VAL A 213 -15.53 -4.19 -15.02
C VAL A 213 -15.01 -3.78 -13.64
N GLY A 214 -14.76 -2.49 -13.41
CA GLY A 214 -14.14 -1.90 -12.23
C GLY A 214 -12.63 -1.80 -12.36
N VAL A 215 -11.98 -1.12 -11.42
CA VAL A 215 -10.53 -1.17 -11.21
C VAL A 215 -10.24 -2.36 -10.32
N PRO A 216 -9.68 -3.44 -10.88
CA PRO A 216 -9.32 -4.59 -10.08
C PRO A 216 -8.07 -4.26 -9.25
N LEU A 217 -8.14 -4.50 -7.94
CA LEU A 217 -6.94 -4.87 -7.18
C LEU A 217 -6.60 -6.32 -7.59
N LEU A 218 -6.00 -6.49 -8.77
CA LEU A 218 -6.02 -7.74 -9.56
C LEU A 218 -5.49 -9.00 -8.90
N GLY A 219 -6.16 -10.10 -9.29
CA GLY A 219 -5.77 -11.49 -9.27
C GLY A 219 -5.66 -12.11 -10.68
N ASN A 220 -4.80 -13.13 -10.72
CA ASN A 220 -4.77 -14.34 -11.57
C ASN A 220 -3.47 -15.09 -11.19
N GLY A 221 -3.62 -16.15 -10.40
CA GLY A 221 -2.60 -17.17 -10.09
C GLY A 221 -1.48 -16.87 -9.08
N VAL A 222 -1.52 -15.75 -8.35
CA VAL A 222 -0.31 -15.08 -7.84
C VAL A 222 -0.69 -14.09 -6.71
N VAL A 223 -1.39 -14.48 -5.67
CA VAL A 223 -1.33 -13.84 -4.35
C VAL A 223 -1.28 -12.27 -4.12
N ALA A 224 -2.38 -11.71 -3.61
CA ALA A 224 -2.39 -11.08 -2.27
C ALA A 224 -3.60 -11.57 -1.47
N ARG A 225 -3.33 -12.40 -0.46
CA ARG A 225 -4.11 -12.55 0.75
C ARG A 225 -3.91 -11.18 1.37
N VAL A 226 -4.76 -10.76 2.26
CA VAL A 226 -4.22 -10.88 3.60
C VAL A 226 -2.80 -11.39 3.69
N ILE A 227 -1.85 -10.50 3.57
CA ILE A 227 -0.52 -10.93 3.83
C ILE A 227 -0.49 -11.14 5.36
N GLY A 228 -0.35 -12.40 5.73
CA GLY A 228 -1.07 -12.88 6.89
C GLY A 228 -0.72 -14.28 7.36
N MET A 229 0.36 -14.89 6.85
CA MET A 229 1.07 -15.94 7.59
C MET A 229 2.44 -16.21 6.98
N TRP A 230 3.50 -15.89 7.73
CA TRP A 230 4.73 -16.67 7.65
C TRP A 230 4.60 -17.76 8.71
N ARG A 231 4.28 -19.00 8.33
CA ARG A 231 4.24 -20.13 9.26
C ARG A 231 5.59 -20.85 9.21
N LEU A 232 6.16 -21.09 10.40
CA LEU A 232 7.40 -21.83 10.67
C LEU A 232 7.44 -23.30 10.20
N GLU A 233 6.39 -23.84 9.60
CA GLU A 233 6.28 -25.28 9.35
C GLU A 233 6.83 -25.70 7.97
N GLN A 234 8.16 -25.66 7.82
CA GLN A 234 8.91 -26.54 6.89
C GLN A 234 10.31 -26.89 7.47
N VAL A 235 10.38 -27.25 8.75
CA VAL A 235 11.48 -28.07 9.29
C VAL A 235 10.89 -29.25 10.05
N LYS A 236 10.28 -30.17 9.31
CA LYS A 236 10.16 -31.59 9.67
C LYS A 236 10.02 -32.43 8.40
N ARG A 237 11.16 -32.70 7.75
CA ARG A 237 11.67 -34.05 7.44
C ARG A 237 13.02 -33.92 6.76
#